data_AF-X1TEB7-F1
#
_entry.id   AF-X1TEB7-F1
#
_cell.length_a   1.000
_cell.length_b   1.000
_cell.length_c   1.000
_cell.angle_alpha   90.00
_cell.angle_beta   90.00
_cell.angle_gamma   90.00
#
_symmetry.space_group_name_H-M   'P 1'
#
loop_
_entity.id
_entity.type
_entity.pdbx_description
1 polymer ?
#
loop_
_entity_poly.entity_id
_entity_poly.type
_entity_poly.pdbx_seq_one_letter_code
_entity_poly.pdbx_strand_id
1 'polypeptide(L)'
;LKEHGIQIEKTCYCPHTAEEGCNCRKPKIYNIDKCVSEFNIDLRNSWVIGDHPSDIQLGMNAGCKTIYLCTGEGTYHFSELEQKKIAPTIIARDFLTAANKILESI
;
A
#
# COMPACT_ATOMS: atom_id res chain seq x y z
N LEU A 1 -11.27 11.17 -11.72
CA LEU A 1 -10.75 9.83 -12.06
C LEU A 1 -11.53 9.19 -13.21
N LYS A 2 -12.84 8.97 -13.07
CA LYS A 2 -13.67 8.34 -14.13
C LYS A 2 -13.61 9.05 -15.49
N GLU A 3 -13.66 10.38 -15.51
CA GLU A 3 -13.54 11.19 -16.73
C GLU A 3 -12.18 11.04 -17.44
N HIS A 4 -11.16 10.57 -16.71
CA HIS A 4 -9.82 10.28 -17.22
C HIS A 4 -9.63 8.78 -17.50
N GLY A 5 -10.72 8.00 -17.56
CA GLY A 5 -10.68 6.55 -17.82
C GLY A 5 -10.20 5.70 -16.64
N ILE A 6 -10.06 6.26 -15.44
CA ILE A 6 -9.59 5.54 -14.25
C ILE A 6 -10.79 5.04 -13.45
N GLN A 7 -10.90 3.71 -13.32
CA GLN A 7 -11.90 3.03 -12.51
C GLN A 7 -11.30 2.61 -11.16
N ILE A 8 -11.98 2.96 -10.07
CA ILE A 8 -11.74 2.39 -8.74
C ILE A 8 -12.81 1.34 -8.51
N GLU A 9 -12.39 0.08 -8.41
CA GLU A 9 -13.32 -1.04 -8.22
C GLU A 9 -13.95 -1.01 -6.82
N LYS A 10 -13.14 -0.73 -5.79
CA LYS A 10 -13.59 -0.75 -4.41
C LYS A 10 -12.80 0.20 -3.53
N THR A 11 -13.48 0.81 -2.57
CA THR A 11 -12.87 1.55 -1.47
C THR A 11 -13.08 0.78 -0.16
N CYS A 12 -12.00 0.57 0.57
CA CYS A 12 -12.01 -0.05 1.89
C CYS A 12 -11.29 0.88 2.86
N TYR A 13 -11.86 1.08 4.05
CA TYR A 13 -11.24 1.88 5.09
C TYR A 13 -11.51 1.26 6.46
N CYS A 14 -10.74 1.68 7.46
CA CYS A 14 -10.94 1.29 8.84
C CYS A 14 -11.35 2.54 9.64
N PRO A 15 -12.54 2.56 10.25
CA PRO A 15 -13.03 3.74 10.99
C PRO A 15 -12.47 3.83 12.42
N HIS A 16 -11.77 2.79 12.88
CA HIS A 16 -11.37 2.64 14.28
C HIS A 16 -10.08 3.39 14.62
N THR A 17 -9.97 3.77 15.88
CA THR A 17 -8.74 4.30 16.48
C THR A 17 -7.72 3.18 16.74
N ALA A 18 -6.52 3.55 17.20
CA ALA A 18 -5.48 2.57 17.51
C ALA A 18 -5.82 1.75 18.77
N GLU A 19 -6.51 2.37 19.72
CA GLU A 19 -6.84 1.82 21.04
C GLU A 19 -7.94 0.74 20.98
N GLU A 20 -8.78 0.78 19.95
CA GLU A 20 -9.88 -0.18 19.77
C GLU A 20 -9.41 -1.59 19.36
N GLY A 21 -8.12 -1.78 19.05
CA GLY A 21 -7.54 -3.11 18.79
C GLY A 21 -8.10 -3.83 17.56
N CYS A 22 -8.80 -3.13 16.67
CA CYS A 22 -9.52 -3.70 15.54
C CYS A 22 -8.62 -4.50 14.58
N ASN A 23 -9.23 -5.38 13.77
CA ASN A 23 -8.49 -6.18 12.78
C ASN A 23 -8.31 -5.51 11.40
N CYS A 24 -8.95 -4.36 11.16
CA CYS A 24 -8.93 -3.69 9.85
C CYS A 24 -7.83 -2.66 9.65
N ARG A 25 -7.23 -2.15 10.74
CA ARG A 25 -6.26 -1.05 10.65
C ARG A 25 -4.92 -1.58 10.17
N LYS A 26 -4.30 -0.87 9.23
CA LYS A 26 -2.91 -1.12 8.81
C LYS A 26 -2.00 -1.22 10.04
N PRO A 27 -1.08 -2.20 10.09
CA PRO A 27 -0.63 -3.05 9.00
C PRO A 27 -1.37 -4.40 8.86
N LYS A 28 -2.55 -4.57 9.48
CA LYS A 28 -3.34 -5.79 9.37
C LYS A 28 -3.99 -5.91 7.99
N ILE A 29 -4.10 -7.14 7.47
CA ILE A 29 -4.45 -7.43 6.07
C ILE A 29 -5.95 -7.64 5.81
N TYR A 30 -6.80 -7.50 6.81
CA TYR A 30 -8.24 -7.81 6.73
C TYR A 30 -8.96 -7.20 5.51
N ASN A 31 -8.67 -5.93 5.18
CA ASN A 31 -9.28 -5.27 4.03
C ASN A 31 -8.75 -5.81 2.68
N ILE A 32 -7.49 -6.27 2.63
CA ILE A 32 -6.93 -6.96 1.46
C ILE A 32 -7.60 -8.33 1.30
N ASP A 33 -7.70 -9.12 2.38
CA ASP A 33 -8.33 -10.45 2.34
C ASP A 33 -9.78 -10.40 1.84
N LYS A 34 -10.53 -9.35 2.22
CA LYS A 34 -11.85 -9.08 1.66
C LYS A 34 -11.84 -8.88 0.15
N CYS A 35 -10.94 -8.04 -0.35
CA CYS A 35 -10.81 -7.80 -1.79
C CYS A 35 -10.37 -9.06 -2.53
N VAL A 36 -9.45 -9.85 -1.97
CA VAL A 36 -9.04 -11.13 -2.55
C VAL A 36 -10.21 -12.10 -2.66
N SER A 37 -11.02 -12.20 -1.61
CA SER A 37 -12.20 -13.08 -1.58
C SER A 37 -13.27 -12.66 -2.59
N GLU A 38 -13.42 -11.36 -2.85
CA GLU A 38 -14.45 -10.81 -3.73
C GLU A 38 -14.03 -10.78 -5.21
N PHE A 39 -12.75 -10.53 -5.48
CA PHE A 39 -12.25 -10.28 -6.84
C PHE A 39 -11.22 -11.32 -7.32
N ASN A 40 -10.90 -12.34 -6.53
CA ASN A 40 -9.92 -13.39 -6.86
C ASN A 40 -8.54 -12.81 -7.27
N ILE A 41 -8.01 -11.91 -6.44
CA ILE A 41 -6.79 -11.13 -6.71
C ILE A 41 -5.53 -11.98 -6.49
N ASP A 42 -4.58 -11.94 -7.43
CA ASP A 42 -3.24 -12.50 -7.24
C ASP A 42 -2.32 -11.51 -6.51
N LEU A 43 -2.14 -11.73 -5.21
CA LEU A 43 -1.34 -10.85 -4.34
C LEU A 43 0.14 -10.80 -4.74
N ARG A 44 0.72 -11.89 -5.23
CA ARG A 44 2.16 -11.94 -5.57
C ARG A 44 2.51 -11.02 -6.73
N ASN A 45 1.55 -10.79 -7.63
CA ASN A 45 1.65 -9.87 -8.76
C ASN A 45 0.99 -8.51 -8.50
N SER A 46 0.50 -8.28 -7.27
CA SER A 46 -0.12 -7.03 -6.86
C SER A 46 0.87 -6.09 -6.16
N TRP A 47 0.52 -4.80 -6.15
CA TRP A 47 1.30 -3.73 -5.54
C TRP A 47 0.49 -3.02 -4.45
N VAL A 48 1.12 -2.74 -3.31
CA VAL A 48 0.65 -1.77 -2.32
C VAL A 48 1.51 -0.52 -2.42
N ILE A 49 0.87 0.64 -2.61
CA ILE A 49 1.52 1.93 -2.76
C ILE A 49 1.05 2.83 -1.62
N GLY A 50 1.98 3.42 -0.88
CA GLY A 50 1.65 4.35 0.21
C GLY A 50 2.86 5.14 0.71
N ASP A 51 2.61 6.15 1.52
CA ASP A 51 3.58 7.10 2.04
C ASP A 51 3.88 6.91 3.54
N HIS A 52 3.22 5.95 4.20
CA HIS A 52 3.50 5.61 5.59
C HIS A 52 4.14 4.21 5.70
N PRO A 53 5.08 3.98 6.64
CA PRO A 53 5.61 2.64 6.93
C PRO A 53 4.55 1.55 7.15
N SER A 54 3.35 1.93 7.62
CA SER A 54 2.26 0.98 7.87
C SER A 54 1.62 0.46 6.57
N ASP A 55 1.69 1.20 5.47
CA ASP A 55 1.31 0.75 4.13
C ASP A 55 2.28 -0.29 3.59
N ILE A 56 3.58 -0.07 3.79
CA ILE A 56 4.61 -1.01 3.36
C ILE A 56 4.49 -2.31 4.15
N GLN A 57 4.32 -2.22 5.47
CA GLN A 57 4.12 -3.39 6.29
C GLN A 57 2.81 -4.12 5.95
N LEU A 58 1.73 -3.40 5.61
CA LEU A 58 0.49 -4.01 5.10
C LEU A 58 0.77 -4.86 3.85
N GLY A 59 1.46 -4.29 2.85
CA GLY A 59 1.76 -5.01 1.62
C GLY A 59 2.69 -6.20 1.83
N MET A 60 3.72 -6.06 2.68
CA MET A 60 4.58 -7.16 3.07
C MET A 60 3.81 -8.29 3.76
N ASN A 61 2.93 -7.96 4.71
CA ASN A 61 2.10 -8.94 5.42
C ASN A 61 1.14 -9.67 4.47
N ALA A 62 0.64 -8.99 3.44
CA ALA A 62 -0.23 -9.57 2.42
C ALA A 62 0.53 -10.37 1.35
N GLY A 63 1.87 -10.29 1.30
CA GLY A 63 2.65 -10.92 0.23
C GLY A 63 2.63 -10.16 -1.10
N CYS A 64 2.29 -8.86 -1.07
CA CYS A 64 2.36 -7.97 -2.22
C CYS A 64 3.76 -7.38 -2.40
N LYS A 65 4.05 -6.90 -3.61
CA LYS A 65 5.15 -5.95 -3.84
C LYS A 65 4.77 -4.59 -3.23
N THR A 66 5.74 -3.80 -2.82
CA THR A 66 5.48 -2.53 -2.11
C THR A 66 6.23 -1.35 -2.71
N ILE A 67 5.55 -0.21 -2.82
CA ILE A 67 6.16 1.06 -3.23
C ILE A 67 5.94 2.07 -2.11
N TYR A 68 7.03 2.60 -1.58
CA TYR A 68 7.01 3.75 -0.69
C TYR A 68 7.06 5.05 -1.49
N LEU A 69 6.10 5.93 -1.26
CA LEU A 69 6.03 7.24 -1.91
C LEU A 69 6.66 8.32 -1.04
N CYS A 70 7.69 9.01 -1.55
CA CYS A 70 8.27 10.19 -0.93
C CYS A 70 7.50 11.47 -1.30
N THR A 71 6.17 11.40 -1.26
CA THR A 71 5.25 12.53 -1.45
C THR A 71 4.53 12.83 -0.14
N GLY A 72 4.04 14.05 0.04
CA GLY A 72 3.23 14.39 1.22
C GLY A 72 3.95 14.04 2.53
N GLU A 73 3.29 13.26 3.38
CA GLU A 73 3.82 12.85 4.68
C GLU A 73 4.98 11.86 4.57
N GLY A 74 5.16 11.22 3.41
CA GLY A 74 6.20 10.23 3.20
C GLY A 74 7.62 10.78 3.32
N THR A 75 7.81 12.09 3.16
CA THR A 75 9.11 12.71 3.45
C THR A 75 9.44 12.73 4.95
N TYR A 76 8.44 12.90 5.81
CA TYR A 76 8.60 12.90 7.27
C TYR A 76 8.79 11.49 7.83
N HIS A 77 8.04 10.52 7.30
CA HIS A 77 8.08 9.14 7.78
C HIS A 77 9.20 8.29 7.15
N PHE A 78 9.97 8.83 6.21
CA PHE A 78 11.02 8.08 5.50
C PHE A 78 12.04 7.45 6.47
N SER A 79 12.49 8.22 7.46
CA SER A 79 13.46 7.75 8.46
C SER A 79 12.93 6.60 9.34
N GLU A 80 11.60 6.47 9.48
CA GLU A 80 10.99 5.38 10.25
C GLU A 80 11.14 4.03 9.55
N LEU A 81 11.30 4.01 8.22
CA LEU A 81 11.55 2.76 7.48
C LEU A 81 12.82 2.08 8.00
N GLU A 82 13.90 2.85 8.15
CA GLU A 82 15.16 2.35 8.67
C GLU A 82 15.04 1.95 10.15
N GLN A 83 14.43 2.81 10.98
CA GLN A 83 14.25 2.54 12.42
C GLN A 83 13.46 1.26 12.68
N LYS A 84 12.43 1.01 11.87
CA LYS A 84 11.55 -0.17 11.97
C LYS A 84 12.03 -1.35 11.13
N LYS A 85 13.16 -1.21 10.42
CA LYS A 85 13.72 -2.22 9.50
C LYS A 85 12.72 -2.68 8.42
N ILE A 86 11.92 -1.75 7.92
CA ILE A 86 10.93 -1.98 6.86
C ILE A 86 11.60 -1.64 5.52
N ALA A 87 11.72 -2.63 4.64
CA ALA A 87 12.33 -2.49 3.34
C ALA A 87 11.25 -2.60 2.24
N PRO A 88 10.78 -1.48 1.66
CA PRO A 88 9.86 -1.54 0.52
C PRO A 88 10.56 -2.14 -0.70
N THR A 89 9.79 -2.76 -1.60
CA THR A 89 10.34 -3.27 -2.88
C THR A 89 10.93 -2.11 -3.70
N ILE A 90 10.27 -0.96 -3.67
CA ILE A 90 10.62 0.24 -4.43
C ILE A 90 10.39 1.48 -3.58
N ILE A 91 11.25 2.48 -3.75
CA ILE A 91 11.04 3.85 -3.27
C ILE A 91 10.83 4.74 -4.50
N ALA A 92 9.77 5.54 -4.51
CA ALA A 92 9.41 6.42 -5.61
C ALA A 92 9.10 7.83 -5.09
N ARG A 93 9.54 8.86 -5.82
CA ARG A 93 9.35 10.27 -5.42
C ARG A 93 7.94 10.81 -5.70
N ASP A 94 7.19 10.14 -6.57
CA ASP A 94 5.84 10.52 -7.01
C ASP A 94 5.13 9.32 -7.68
N PHE A 95 3.83 9.47 -7.95
CA PHE A 95 3.03 8.43 -8.63
C PHE A 95 3.49 8.13 -10.04
N LEU A 96 4.03 9.10 -10.78
CA LEU A 96 4.51 8.89 -12.15
C LEU A 96 5.73 7.97 -12.16
N THR A 97 6.67 8.23 -11.25
CA THR A 97 7.85 7.39 -11.03
C THR A 97 7.45 5.99 -10.56
N ALA A 98 6.47 5.90 -9.66
CA ALA A 98 5.93 4.61 -9.21
C ALA A 98 5.32 3.81 -10.37
N ALA A 99 4.47 4.45 -11.19
CA ALA A 99 3.83 3.82 -12.33
C ALA A 99 4.84 3.31 -13.36
N ASN A 100 5.85 4.13 -13.71
CA ASN A 100 6.90 3.71 -14.64
C ASN A 100 7.66 2.49 -14.13
N LYS A 101 8.01 2.46 -12.85
CA LYS A 101 8.70 1.31 -12.25
C LYS A 101 7.85 0.04 -12.21
N ILE A 102 6.53 0.17 -12.03
CA ILE A 102 5.61 -0.97 -12.14
C ILE A 102 5.67 -1.53 -13.56
N LEU A 103 5.59 -0.67 -14.58
CA LEU A 103 5.63 -1.07 -16.00
C LEU A 103 6.96 -1.74 -16.38
N GLU A 104 8.08 -1.29 -15.81
CA GLU A 104 9.41 -1.89 -15.99
C GLU A 104 9.57 -3.26 -15.29
N SER A 105 8.66 -3.61 -14.37
CA SER A 105 8.71 -4.83 -13.55
C SER A 105 7.79 -5.95 -14.05
N ILE A 106 7.16 -5.77 -15.22
CA ILE A 106 6.25 -6.71 -15.88
C ILE A 106 7.01 -7.54 -16.91
#